data_AF-A0A936I7M3-F1
#
_entry.id   AF-A0A936I7M3-F1
#
_cell.length_a   1.000
_cell.length_b   1.000
_cell.length_c   1.000
_cell.angle_alpha   90.00
_cell.angle_beta   90.00
_cell.angle_gamma   90.00
#
_symmetry.space_group_name_H-M   'P 1'
#
loop_
_entity.id
_entity.type
_entity.pdbx_description
1 polymer ?
#
loop_
_entity_poly.entity_id
_entity_poly.type
_entity_poly.pdbx_seq_one_letter_code
_entity_poly.pdbx_strand_id
1 'polypeptide(L)'
;MNDYFFIKGEDGYIVEILSIYDRLGEKVFEIMGVPVNEPLAGWNGSFQSKKLNPGVYFYYARIINKQKEIIEIKGDLNLIR
;
A
#
# COMPACT_ATOMS: atom_id res chain seq x y z
N MET A 1 12.92 4.95 -13.06
CA MET A 1 11.93 5.59 -12.18
C MET A 1 11.24 4.47 -11.43
N ASN A 2 11.36 4.42 -10.10
CA ASN A 2 10.69 3.38 -9.31
C ASN A 2 9.34 3.95 -8.89
N ASP A 3 8.24 3.45 -9.45
CA ASP A 3 6.91 3.89 -9.04
C ASP A 3 6.51 3.10 -7.80
N TYR A 4 6.40 3.78 -6.67
CA TYR A 4 5.90 3.22 -5.43
C TYR A 4 4.37 3.28 -5.43
N PHE A 5 3.73 2.22 -4.98
CA PHE A 5 2.32 2.23 -4.61
C PHE A 5 2.18 2.67 -3.15
N PHE A 6 1.50 3.80 -2.95
CA PHE A 6 1.24 4.38 -1.63
C PHE A 6 -0.15 5.04 -1.63
N ILE A 7 -0.69 5.27 -0.43
CA ILE A 7 -1.97 5.95 -0.29
C ILE A 7 -1.78 7.45 -0.45
N LYS A 8 -2.55 8.04 -1.37
CA LYS A 8 -2.71 9.49 -1.52
C LYS A 8 -3.97 9.94 -0.79
N GLY A 9 -3.90 11.11 -0.16
CA GLY A 9 -5.01 11.67 0.60
C GLY A 9 -4.76 13.11 1.00
N GLU A 10 -5.63 13.65 1.83
CA GLU A 10 -5.43 14.97 2.41
C GLU A 10 -4.34 14.96 3.49
N ASP A 11 -3.53 16.03 3.54
CA ASP A 11 -2.49 16.16 4.55
C ASP A 11 -3.05 16.05 5.97
N GLY A 12 -2.34 15.32 6.83
CA GLY A 12 -2.75 15.03 8.21
C GLY A 12 -3.60 13.77 8.36
N TYR A 13 -3.91 13.06 7.27
CA TYR A 13 -4.46 11.71 7.34
C TYR A 13 -3.32 10.71 7.58
N ILE A 14 -3.61 9.63 8.29
CA ILE A 14 -2.64 8.59 8.63
C ILE A 14 -3.09 7.26 8.02
N VAL A 15 -2.20 6.59 7.31
CA VAL A 15 -2.36 5.18 6.96
C VAL A 15 -2.14 4.37 8.23
N GLU A 16 -3.22 3.91 8.85
CA GLU A 16 -3.14 3.02 10.02
C GLU A 16 -2.49 1.70 9.61
N ILE A 17 -2.93 1.14 8.48
CA ILE A 17 -2.31 -0.03 7.86
C ILE A 17 -2.49 0.03 6.35
N LEU A 18 -1.47 -0.41 5.61
CA LEU A 18 -1.55 -0.77 4.20
C LEU A 18 -0.88 -2.14 4.04
N SER A 19 -1.65 -3.11 3.56
CA SER A 19 -1.17 -4.48 3.29
C SER A 19 -1.39 -4.80 1.82
N ILE A 20 -0.42 -5.49 1.20
CA ILE A 20 -0.52 -5.96 -0.18
C ILE A 20 -0.28 -7.46 -0.21
N TYR A 21 -1.07 -8.15 -1.02
CA TYR A 21 -1.12 -9.59 -1.16
C TYR A 21 -0.92 -9.99 -2.61
N ASP A 22 -0.28 -11.14 -2.82
CA ASP A 22 -0.24 -11.78 -4.13
C ASP A 22 -1.56 -12.50 -4.47
N ARG A 23 -1.59 -13.19 -5.61
CA ARG A 23 -2.78 -13.94 -6.06
C ARG A 23 -3.11 -15.18 -5.22
N LEU A 24 -2.14 -15.68 -4.45
CA LEU A 24 -2.30 -16.83 -3.57
C LEU A 24 -2.75 -16.40 -2.17
N GLY A 25 -2.85 -15.09 -1.92
CA GLY A 25 -3.18 -14.53 -0.61
C GLY A 25 -1.98 -14.37 0.31
N GLU A 26 -0.75 -14.57 -0.18
CA GLU A 26 0.46 -14.31 0.59
C GLU A 26 0.65 -12.80 0.74
N LYS A 27 0.87 -12.34 1.98
CA LYS A 27 1.17 -10.92 2.26
C LYS A 27 2.60 -10.61 1.84
N VAL A 28 2.74 -9.77 0.82
CA VAL A 28 4.05 -9.38 0.23
C VAL A 28 4.52 -8.01 0.68
N PHE A 29 3.67 -7.23 1.34
CA PHE A 29 4.02 -5.93 1.90
C PHE A 29 3.07 -5.56 3.02
N GLU A 30 3.61 -4.85 4.03
CA GLU A 30 2.83 -4.22 5.08
C GLU A 30 3.56 -3.00 5.61
N ILE A 31 2.81 -1.91 5.82
CA ILE A 31 3.28 -0.73 6.52
C ILE A 31 2.16 -0.21 7.43
N MET A 32 2.51 0.43 8.53
CA MET A 32 1.57 0.92 9.54
C MET A 32 2.01 2.27 10.09
N GLY A 33 1.02 3.10 10.46
CA GLY A 33 1.24 4.36 11.17
C GLY A 33 2.05 5.40 10.39
N VAL A 34 1.91 5.42 9.06
CA VAL A 34 2.62 6.38 8.20
C VAL A 34 1.68 7.47 7.70
N PRO A 35 2.16 8.71 7.49
CA PRO A 35 1.34 9.73 6.82
C PRO A 35 0.92 9.27 5.42
N VAL A 36 -0.26 9.74 4.97
CA VAL A 36 -0.58 9.68 3.53
C VAL A 36 0.42 10.53 2.74
N ASN A 37 0.48 10.33 1.43
CA ASN A 37 1.39 11.06 0.54
C ASN A 37 2.89 10.80 0.80
N GLU A 38 3.24 9.63 1.36
CA GLU A 38 4.64 9.22 1.62
C GLU A 38 5.08 8.10 0.66
N PRO A 39 5.68 8.42 -0.52
CA PRO A 39 6.04 7.42 -1.52
C PRO A 39 7.08 6.41 -1.03
N LEU A 40 8.04 6.85 -0.22
CA LEU A 40 9.13 5.99 0.28
C LEU A 40 8.65 4.95 1.30
N ALA A 41 7.50 5.21 1.93
CA ALA A 41 6.80 4.25 2.78
C ALA A 41 5.88 3.30 1.98
N GLY A 42 5.77 3.48 0.67
CA GLY A 42 4.98 2.64 -0.22
C GLY A 42 5.67 1.35 -0.66
N TRP A 43 4.97 0.60 -1.49
CA TRP A 43 5.47 -0.64 -2.07
C TRP A 43 6.03 -0.45 -3.46
N ASN A 44 7.25 -0.93 -3.71
CA ASN A 44 7.94 -0.81 -5.00
C ASN A 44 7.91 -2.09 -5.86
N GLY A 45 7.00 -3.03 -5.57
CA GLY A 45 6.96 -4.31 -6.29
C GLY A 45 8.03 -5.33 -5.85
N SER A 46 8.61 -5.17 -4.67
CA SER A 46 9.58 -6.11 -4.10
C SER A 46 9.11 -6.76 -2.80
N PHE A 47 9.57 -7.98 -2.55
CA PHE A 47 9.35 -8.72 -1.32
C PHE A 47 10.61 -9.51 -0.97
N GLN A 48 11.04 -9.46 0.29
CA GLN A 48 12.27 -10.13 0.76
C GLN A 48 13.50 -9.85 -0.13
N SER A 49 13.71 -8.58 -0.48
CA SER A 49 14.80 -8.11 -1.36
C SER A 49 14.78 -8.65 -2.80
N LYS A 50 13.71 -9.35 -3.20
CA LYS A 50 13.50 -9.83 -4.57
C LYS A 50 12.43 -9.01 -5.25
N LYS A 51 12.65 -8.65 -6.51
CA LYS A 51 11.59 -8.04 -7.33
C LYS A 51 10.57 -9.13 -7.68
N LEU A 52 9.29 -8.84 -7.48
CA LEU A 52 8.22 -9.78 -7.82
C LEU A 52 7.89 -9.77 -9.31
N ASN A 53 7.20 -10.83 -9.75
CA ASN A 53 6.80 -10.99 -11.13
C ASN A 53 5.67 -10.00 -11.50
N PRO A 54 5.63 -9.50 -12.75
CA PRO A 54 4.47 -8.76 -13.23
C PRO A 54 3.19 -9.55 -13.04
N GLY A 55 2.10 -8.88 -12.66
CA GLY A 55 0.86 -9.56 -12.34
C GLY A 55 -0.12 -8.70 -11.54
N VAL A 56 -1.24 -9.32 -11.17
CA VAL A 56 -2.26 -8.69 -10.30
C VAL A 56 -1.94 -9.02 -8.86
N TYR A 57 -1.97 -8.00 -8.03
CA TYR A 57 -1.86 -8.02 -6.57
C TYR A 57 -3.12 -7.40 -5.97
N PHE A 58 -3.35 -7.60 -4.68
CA PHE A 58 -4.50 -7.02 -3.98
C PHE A 58 -4.01 -6.18 -2.82
N TYR A 59 -4.60 -5.02 -2.60
CA TYR A 59 -4.29 -4.19 -1.44
C TYR A 59 -5.50 -4.01 -0.53
N TYR A 60 -5.22 -3.82 0.75
CA TYR A 60 -6.17 -3.36 1.77
C TYR A 60 -5.49 -2.27 2.58
N ALA A 61 -6.20 -1.19 2.86
CA ALA A 61 -5.72 -0.13 3.73
C ALA A 61 -6.82 0.41 4.65
N ARG A 62 -6.41 0.80 5.85
CA ARG A 62 -7.21 1.62 6.77
C ARG A 62 -6.53 2.96 6.95
N ILE A 63 -7.30 4.03 6.81
CA ILE A 63 -6.83 5.41 6.93
C ILE A 63 -7.60 6.09 8.03
N ILE A 64 -6.90 6.80 8.91
CA ILE A 64 -7.49 7.62 9.97
C ILE A 64 -7.46 9.07 9.48
N ASN A 65 -8.63 9.71 9.42
CA ASN A 65 -8.73 11.13 9.09
C ASN A 65 -8.49 12.03 10.32
N LYS A 66 -8.56 13.36 10.13
CA LYS A 66 -8.34 14.34 11.21
C LYS A 66 -9.34 14.23 12.36
N GLN A 67 -10.52 13.69 12.09
CA GLN A 67 -11.61 13.48 13.06
C GLN A 67 -11.51 12.12 13.77
N LYS A 68 -10.44 11.35 13.52
CA LYS A 68 -10.23 9.98 14.01
C LYS A 68 -11.23 8.95 13.46
N GLU A 69 -11.88 9.26 12.35
CA GLU A 69 -12.73 8.30 11.65
C GLU A 69 -11.87 7.38 10.78
N ILE A 70 -12.26 6.11 10.70
CA ILE A 70 -11.56 5.11 9.91
C ILE A 70 -12.22 5.00 8.54
N ILE A 71 -11.40 5.13 7.50
CA ILE A 71 -11.76 4.93 6.09
C ILE A 71 -11.05 3.67 5.62
N GLU A 72 -11.81 2.67 5.20
CA GLU A 72 -11.27 1.44 4.62
C GLU A 72 -11.32 1.47 3.10
N ILE A 73 -10.21 1.11 2.46
CA ILE A 73 -10.12 0.97 1.01
C ILE A 73 -9.44 -0.34 0.63
N LYS A 74 -9.87 -0.94 -0.46
CA LYS A 74 -9.29 -2.16 -1.02
C LYS A 74 -9.47 -2.19 -2.53
N GLY A 75 -8.59 -2.91 -3.21
CA GLY A 75 -8.66 -3.07 -4.67
C GLY A 75 -7.56 -3.96 -5.20
N ASP A 76 -7.53 -4.12 -6.52
CA ASP A 76 -6.45 -4.78 -7.23
C ASP A 76 -5.40 -3.76 -7.72
N LEU A 77 -4.19 -4.27 -7.94
CA LEU A 77 -3.04 -3.52 -8.43
C LEU A 77 -2.34 -4.35 -9.50
N ASN A 78 -2.08 -3.74 -10.65
CA ASN A 78 -1.30 -4.35 -11.71
C ASN A 78 0.16 -3.90 -11.60
N LEU A 79 1.05 -4.84 -11.29
CA LEU A 79 2.49 -4.63 -11.38
C LEU A 79 2.92 -4.85 -12.83
N ILE A 80 3.32 -3.77 -13.50
CA ILE A 80 3.82 -3.74 -14.89
C ILE A 80 5.33 -3.45 -14.85
N ARG A 81 6.06 -3.86 -15.88
CA ARG A 81 7.48 -3.53 -16.07
C ARG A 81 7.75 -2.94 -17.44
#